data_AF-A0A3B0ZBB3-F1
#
_entry.id   AF-A0A3B0ZBB3-F1
#
_cell.length_a   1.000
_cell.length_b   1.000
_cell.length_c   1.000
_cell.angle_alpha   90.00
_cell.angle_beta   90.00
_cell.angle_gamma   90.00
#
_symmetry.space_group_name_H-M   'P 1'
#
loop_
_entity.id
_entity.type
_entity.pdbx_description
1 polymer ?
#
loop_
_entity_poly.entity_id
_entity_poly.type
_entity_poly.pdbx_seq_one_letter_code
_entity_poly.pdbx_strand_id
1 'polypeptide(L)'
;FYYAGEISTHMGTFLQMTYSQEEDKFSFDMADIRFASRVTVGDHDIVYGASLNNSPGMEDVWNTTPAWTYPYTASETAPSPTASPLVNGLMNVVGLGGYAMLDDHWYGMVTAYRSAPLGQGAAPIDGSLNKVAPYGRFAWQGNFANNAYLEIGTYGLYTDFSRGMMGAGAAGKSDKYTDVAVDATYMLPIDGNRLLSMHAIYVHEDQQLDSSFLAGLSSNRNNTLEQVRVDASYEFGHHGQFSLGYFNTWGDSDPGMYTTTPGAIDNSSNGNPDSAAFLAEVDYLPWQNTKFSLQYTAYTKFNGSENNYNGDGRDASDNNSLYFNTWLMW
;
A
#
# COMPACT_ATOMS: atom_id res chain seq x y z
N PHE A 1 17.25 -2.95 6.09
CA PHE A 1 18.28 -2.54 5.11
C PHE A 1 17.62 -2.42 3.74
N TYR A 2 17.99 -1.39 2.98
CA TYR A 2 17.58 -1.26 1.59
C TYR A 2 18.79 -1.40 0.69
N TYR A 3 18.66 -2.16 -0.39
CA TYR A 3 19.62 -2.23 -1.48
C TYR A 3 18.92 -1.81 -2.77
N ALA A 4 19.38 -0.70 -3.34
CA ALA A 4 18.90 -0.18 -4.61
C ALA A 4 20.08 0.04 -5.55
N GLY A 5 20.01 -0.50 -6.77
CA GLY A 5 21.11 -0.33 -7.70
C GLY A 5 20.99 -1.10 -9.01
N GLU A 6 21.92 -0.79 -9.90
CA GLU A 6 22.11 -1.50 -11.18
C GLU A 6 22.72 -2.88 -10.95
N ILE A 7 22.10 -3.90 -11.51
CA ILE A 7 22.62 -5.28 -11.58
C ILE A 7 23.37 -5.49 -12.91
N SER A 8 22.83 -4.92 -14.00
CA SER A 8 23.44 -4.90 -15.34
C SER A 8 22.90 -3.73 -16.15
N THR A 9 23.42 -3.50 -17.36
CA THR A 9 23.10 -2.35 -18.22
C THR A 9 21.61 -2.05 -18.41
N HIS A 10 20.74 -3.06 -18.30
CA HIS A 10 19.29 -2.90 -18.42
C HIS A 10 18.51 -3.46 -17.22
N MET A 11 19.19 -3.85 -16.14
CA MET A 11 18.53 -4.45 -14.98
C MET A 11 18.91 -3.71 -13.70
N GLY A 12 17.91 -3.39 -12.88
CA GLY A 12 18.09 -2.84 -11.55
C GLY A 12 17.26 -3.61 -10.52
N THR A 13 17.48 -3.30 -9.25
CA THR A 13 16.67 -3.86 -8.18
C THR A 13 16.46 -2.86 -7.05
N PHE A 14 15.38 -3.06 -6.32
CA PHE A 14 15.10 -2.45 -5.04
C PHE A 14 14.68 -3.56 -4.06
N LEU A 15 15.52 -3.83 -3.07
CA LEU A 15 15.32 -4.89 -2.07
C LEU A 15 15.29 -4.29 -0.67
N GLN A 16 14.29 -4.66 0.11
CA GLN A 16 14.26 -4.47 1.55
C GLN A 16 14.53 -5.80 2.25
N MET A 17 15.56 -5.80 3.09
CA MET A 17 15.90 -6.90 3.98
C MET A 17 15.78 -6.45 5.43
N THR A 18 14.99 -7.16 6.22
CA THR A 18 14.84 -6.86 7.65
C THR A 18 15.48 -7.95 8.48
N TYR A 19 16.12 -7.54 9.57
CA TYR A 19 16.61 -8.45 10.59
C TYR A 19 15.69 -8.34 11.80
N SER A 20 14.99 -9.42 12.13
CA SER A 20 14.19 -9.49 13.35
C SER A 20 15.08 -9.99 14.48
N GLN A 21 15.25 -9.17 15.53
CA GLN A 21 16.02 -9.55 16.71
C GLN A 21 15.29 -10.61 17.55
N GLU A 22 13.97 -10.52 17.64
CA GLU A 22 13.15 -11.51 18.37
C GLU A 22 13.27 -12.91 17.75
N GLU A 23 13.33 -12.96 16.41
CA GLU A 23 13.34 -14.21 15.65
C GLU A 23 14.74 -14.65 15.17
N ASP A 24 15.77 -13.85 15.45
CA ASP A 24 17.18 -14.07 15.08
C ASP A 24 17.40 -14.44 13.59
N LYS A 25 16.70 -13.75 12.67
CA LYS A 25 16.72 -14.08 11.23
C LYS A 25 16.55 -12.86 10.32
N PHE A 26 16.99 -13.03 9.08
CA PHE A 26 16.73 -12.08 7.99
C PHE A 26 15.47 -12.49 7.20
N SER A 27 14.61 -11.51 6.90
CA SER A 27 13.50 -11.60 5.96
C SER A 27 13.75 -10.69 4.75
N PHE A 28 13.14 -11.04 3.62
CA PHE A 28 12.93 -10.12 2.51
C PHE A 28 11.51 -9.61 2.61
N ASP A 29 11.33 -8.30 2.78
CA ASP A 29 10.01 -7.72 2.94
C ASP A 29 9.50 -7.25 1.58
N MET A 30 10.17 -6.30 0.95
CA MET A 30 9.87 -5.79 -0.39
C MET A 30 10.98 -6.15 -1.36
N ALA A 31 10.62 -6.64 -2.54
CA ALA A 31 11.58 -6.98 -3.59
C ALA A 31 11.01 -6.61 -4.96
N ASP A 32 11.77 -5.83 -5.73
CA ASP A 32 11.56 -5.58 -7.17
C ASP A 32 12.88 -5.80 -7.91
N ILE A 33 12.84 -6.61 -8.98
CA ILE A 33 13.91 -6.74 -9.96
C ILE A 33 13.31 -6.36 -11.30
N ARG A 34 13.89 -5.35 -11.95
CA ARG A 34 13.31 -4.73 -13.14
C ARG A 34 14.27 -4.74 -14.30
N PHE A 35 13.77 -5.12 -15.47
CA PHE A 35 14.41 -4.86 -16.75
C PHE A 35 13.76 -3.65 -17.42
N ALA A 36 14.55 -2.72 -17.95
CA ALA A 36 14.07 -1.56 -18.69
C ALA A 36 14.90 -1.30 -19.96
N SER A 37 14.22 -1.01 -21.06
CA SER A 37 14.83 -0.60 -22.31
C SER A 37 13.96 0.42 -23.04
N ARG A 38 14.50 1.01 -24.11
CA ARG A 38 13.81 2.00 -24.95
C ARG A 38 13.92 1.61 -26.41
N VAL A 39 12.86 1.87 -27.17
CA VAL A 39 12.83 1.73 -28.62
C VAL A 39 12.04 2.90 -29.23
N THR A 40 12.42 3.32 -30.42
CA THR A 40 11.67 4.29 -31.22
C THR A 40 11.03 3.55 -32.40
N VAL A 41 9.70 3.64 -32.55
CA VAL A 41 8.94 2.99 -33.63
C VAL A 41 8.17 4.05 -34.40
N GLY A 42 8.65 4.38 -35.60
CA GLY A 42 8.13 5.54 -36.34
C GLY A 42 8.48 6.83 -35.61
N ASP A 43 7.47 7.66 -35.33
CA ASP A 43 7.61 8.92 -34.60
C ASP A 43 7.34 8.77 -33.09
N HIS A 44 7.23 7.53 -32.59
CA HIS A 44 6.88 7.23 -31.20
C HIS A 44 8.05 6.66 -30.41
N ASP A 45 8.23 7.16 -29.19
CA ASP A 45 9.22 6.67 -28.24
C ASP A 45 8.56 5.77 -27.20
N ILE A 46 9.13 4.58 -26.97
CA ILE A 46 8.56 3.60 -26.05
C ILE A 46 9.65 3.18 -25.07
N VAL A 47 9.42 3.45 -23.78
CA VAL A 47 10.13 2.77 -22.69
C VAL A 47 9.35 1.51 -22.35
N TYR A 48 10.00 0.36 -22.29
CA TYR A 48 9.33 -0.90 -21.98
C TYR A 48 10.19 -1.76 -21.06
N GLY A 49 9.55 -2.68 -20.36
CA GLY A 49 10.26 -3.51 -19.42
C GLY A 49 9.45 -4.66 -18.86
N ALA A 50 10.10 -5.37 -17.93
CA ALA A 50 9.50 -6.41 -17.14
C ALA A 50 9.89 -6.23 -15.68
N SER A 51 8.99 -6.57 -14.76
CA SER A 51 9.25 -6.55 -13.31
C SER A 51 8.95 -7.94 -12.73
N LEU A 52 9.87 -8.39 -11.87
CA LEU A 52 9.67 -9.50 -10.95
C LEU A 52 9.63 -8.92 -9.54
N ASN A 53 8.47 -8.93 -8.91
CA ASN A 53 8.28 -8.34 -7.58
C ASN A 53 7.42 -9.22 -6.66
N ASN A 54 7.30 -8.86 -5.39
CA ASN A 54 6.57 -9.64 -4.39
C ASN A 54 5.33 -8.94 -3.79
N SER A 55 4.88 -7.83 -4.39
CA SER A 55 3.68 -7.10 -3.97
C SER A 55 3.15 -6.19 -5.09
N PRO A 56 1.82 -6.07 -5.29
CA PRO A 56 1.23 -5.11 -6.22
C PRO A 56 1.68 -3.67 -5.95
N GLY A 57 1.99 -2.92 -7.02
CA GLY A 57 2.34 -1.50 -6.95
C GLY A 57 3.81 -1.23 -6.64
N MET A 58 4.61 -2.27 -6.32
CA MET A 58 6.06 -2.15 -6.13
C MET A 58 6.78 -1.50 -7.30
N GLU A 59 6.24 -1.70 -8.48
CA GLU A 59 6.83 -1.26 -9.73
C GLU A 59 6.41 0.15 -10.16
N ASP A 60 5.50 0.76 -9.40
CA ASP A 60 4.96 2.09 -9.64
C ASP A 60 6.02 3.19 -9.51
N VAL A 61 5.79 4.31 -10.21
CA VAL A 61 6.74 5.44 -10.27
C VAL A 61 6.15 6.75 -9.74
N TRP A 62 4.91 6.74 -9.21
CA TRP A 62 4.18 7.94 -8.79
C TRP A 62 3.87 8.00 -7.29
N ASN A 63 4.25 6.97 -6.52
CA ASN A 63 4.09 6.90 -5.06
C ASN A 63 2.63 7.01 -4.57
N THR A 64 1.66 6.69 -5.43
CA THR A 64 0.22 6.68 -5.13
C THR A 64 -0.34 5.28 -4.95
N THR A 65 0.32 4.27 -5.51
CA THR A 65 -0.11 2.87 -5.45
C THR A 65 0.21 2.25 -4.09
N PRO A 66 -0.27 1.02 -3.80
CA PRO A 66 -0.10 0.37 -2.50
C PRO A 66 1.32 0.34 -1.93
N ALA A 67 2.33 0.28 -2.80
CA ALA A 67 3.72 0.38 -2.39
C ALA A 67 4.21 1.84 -2.47
N TRP A 68 5.13 2.20 -1.58
CA TRP A 68 5.82 3.50 -1.58
C TRP A 68 4.90 4.73 -1.42
N THR A 69 3.86 4.64 -0.60
CA THR A 69 2.93 5.76 -0.34
C THR A 69 3.24 6.45 0.99
N TYR A 70 2.81 7.71 1.13
CA TYR A 70 2.79 8.39 2.42
C TYR A 70 1.77 7.74 3.39
N PRO A 71 2.08 7.59 4.69
CA PRO A 71 3.38 7.86 5.31
C PRO A 71 4.44 6.83 4.90
N TYR A 72 5.63 7.31 4.50
CA TYR A 72 6.71 6.44 4.00
C TYR A 72 7.41 5.62 5.09
N THR A 73 7.17 5.97 6.36
CA THR A 73 7.59 5.21 7.53
C THR A 73 6.50 5.28 8.58
N ALA A 74 6.32 4.21 9.34
CA ALA A 74 5.36 4.14 10.44
C ALA A 74 5.97 3.40 11.64
N SER A 75 5.37 3.58 12.82
CA SER A 75 5.77 2.85 14.02
C SER A 75 5.31 1.39 13.96
N GLU A 76 6.22 0.45 14.22
CA GLU A 76 5.91 -0.99 14.29
C GLU A 76 5.08 -1.37 15.54
N THR A 77 5.02 -0.49 16.55
CA THR A 77 4.33 -0.76 17.82
C THR A 77 3.08 0.08 18.02
N ALA A 78 2.85 1.09 17.17
CA ALA A 78 1.63 1.88 17.25
C ALA A 78 0.44 1.06 16.72
N PRO A 79 -0.73 1.12 17.38
CA PRO A 79 -1.95 0.52 16.85
C PRO A 79 -2.28 1.04 15.45
N SER A 80 -2.75 0.14 14.59
CA SER A 80 -3.33 0.46 13.28
C SER A 80 -4.72 -0.15 13.15
N PRO A 81 -5.63 0.46 12.36
CA PRO A 81 -6.94 -0.12 12.08
C PRO A 81 -6.86 -1.54 11.51
N THR A 82 -7.86 -2.36 11.83
CA THR A 82 -7.91 -3.77 11.43
C THR A 82 -8.24 -3.94 9.94
N ALA A 83 -8.98 -2.99 9.35
CA ALA A 83 -9.47 -3.08 7.98
C ALA A 83 -8.65 -2.22 7.01
N SER A 84 -8.29 -2.80 5.86
CA SER A 84 -7.68 -2.14 4.72
C SER A 84 -8.01 -2.93 3.45
N PRO A 85 -8.24 -2.29 2.28
CA PRO A 85 -8.36 -2.99 1.01
C PRO A 85 -7.19 -3.95 0.78
N LEU A 86 -7.44 -5.13 0.22
CA LEU A 86 -6.45 -6.20 0.10
C LEU A 86 -5.22 -5.76 -0.69
N VAL A 87 -5.41 -4.96 -1.75
CA VAL A 87 -4.31 -4.45 -2.57
C VAL A 87 -3.23 -3.73 -1.76
N ASN A 88 -3.58 -3.09 -0.63
CA ASN A 88 -2.64 -2.39 0.24
C ASN A 88 -1.70 -3.31 1.04
N GLY A 89 -2.04 -4.60 1.16
CA GLY A 89 -1.34 -5.52 2.04
C GLY A 89 -1.08 -6.89 1.43
N LEU A 90 -1.29 -7.08 0.12
CA LEU A 90 -1.09 -8.36 -0.54
C LEU A 90 0.41 -8.71 -0.59
N MET A 91 0.84 -9.51 0.37
CA MET A 91 2.19 -10.06 0.50
C MET A 91 2.17 -11.59 0.32
N ASN A 92 3.33 -12.24 0.44
CA ASN A 92 3.52 -13.69 0.22
C ASN A 92 3.16 -14.14 -1.21
N VAL A 93 3.33 -13.25 -2.17
CA VAL A 93 3.14 -13.49 -3.59
C VAL A 93 4.43 -13.22 -4.36
N VAL A 94 4.54 -13.78 -5.55
CA VAL A 94 5.54 -13.40 -6.54
C VAL A 94 4.81 -13.08 -7.84
N GLY A 95 5.11 -11.93 -8.42
CA GLY A 95 4.53 -11.41 -9.64
C GLY A 95 5.57 -11.26 -10.72
N LEU A 96 5.23 -11.71 -11.93
CA LEU A 96 5.99 -11.38 -13.14
C LEU A 96 5.07 -10.60 -14.07
N GLY A 97 5.53 -9.42 -14.47
CA GLY A 97 4.74 -8.48 -15.27
C GLY A 97 5.56 -7.76 -16.31
N GLY A 98 4.84 -7.11 -17.24
CA GLY A 98 5.40 -6.26 -18.28
C GLY A 98 4.77 -4.88 -18.21
N TYR A 99 5.54 -3.86 -18.55
CA TYR A 99 5.08 -2.48 -18.59
C TYR A 99 5.64 -1.75 -19.81
N ALA A 100 4.95 -0.68 -20.20
CA ALA A 100 5.43 0.24 -21.22
C ALA A 100 4.94 1.67 -20.94
N MET A 101 5.75 2.66 -21.32
CA MET A 101 5.42 4.07 -21.37
C MET A 101 5.61 4.56 -22.82
N LEU A 102 4.53 5.04 -23.43
CA LEU A 102 4.49 5.58 -24.78
C LEU A 102 4.56 7.11 -24.72
N ASP A 103 5.52 7.66 -25.48
CA ASP A 103 5.77 9.08 -25.69
C ASP A 103 5.89 9.88 -24.39
N ASP A 104 6.39 9.27 -23.32
CA ASP A 104 6.47 9.87 -21.97
C ASP A 104 5.11 10.30 -21.38
N HIS A 105 3.99 9.80 -21.90
CA HIS A 105 2.65 10.15 -21.41
C HIS A 105 1.83 8.94 -20.96
N TRP A 106 1.70 7.92 -21.81
CA TRP A 106 0.77 6.82 -21.57
C TRP A 106 1.51 5.62 -21.01
N TYR A 107 1.22 5.27 -19.77
CA TYR A 107 1.79 4.11 -19.11
C TYR A 107 0.75 3.01 -18.97
N GLY A 108 1.17 1.78 -19.26
CA GLY A 108 0.35 0.59 -19.06
C GLY A 108 1.18 -0.56 -18.52
N MET A 109 0.55 -1.36 -17.66
CA MET A 109 1.20 -2.48 -17.00
C MET A 109 0.23 -3.60 -16.68
N VAL A 110 0.73 -4.83 -16.76
CA VAL A 110 0.05 -6.03 -16.27
C VAL A 110 1.03 -6.96 -15.56
N THR A 111 0.66 -7.44 -14.39
CA THR A 111 1.44 -8.37 -13.56
C THR A 111 0.57 -9.53 -13.12
N ALA A 112 1.09 -10.75 -13.22
CA ALA A 112 0.41 -11.96 -12.78
C ALA A 112 1.07 -12.50 -11.51
N TYR A 113 0.34 -12.46 -10.39
CA TYR A 113 0.83 -12.92 -9.09
C TYR A 113 0.44 -14.37 -8.81
N ARG A 114 1.33 -15.10 -8.14
CA ARG A 114 1.06 -16.40 -7.52
C ARG A 114 1.51 -16.39 -6.08
N SER A 115 0.87 -17.20 -5.24
CA SER A 115 1.37 -17.43 -3.89
C SER A 115 2.78 -18.01 -3.93
N ALA A 116 3.67 -17.35 -3.20
CA ALA A 116 5.03 -17.79 -2.93
C ALA A 116 5.23 -17.74 -1.41
N PRO A 117 4.64 -18.69 -0.66
CA PRO A 117 4.80 -18.78 0.79
C PRO A 117 6.24 -19.23 1.11
N LEU A 118 7.19 -18.30 1.06
CA LEU A 118 8.60 -18.53 1.37
C LEU A 118 8.91 -17.90 2.72
N GLY A 119 9.51 -18.68 3.63
CA GLY A 119 9.95 -18.20 4.94
C GLY A 119 9.00 -18.53 6.10
N GLN A 120 9.36 -18.07 7.29
CA GLN A 120 8.54 -18.16 8.51
C GLN A 120 7.37 -17.17 8.42
N GLY A 121 6.16 -17.57 8.86
CA GLY A 121 4.95 -16.75 8.69
C GLY A 121 4.31 -16.86 7.29
N ALA A 122 4.86 -17.73 6.44
CA ALA A 122 4.25 -18.14 5.17
C ALA A 122 2.77 -18.48 5.38
N ALA A 123 1.88 -17.85 4.59
CA ALA A 123 0.46 -18.13 4.62
C ALA A 123 0.22 -19.65 4.52
N PRO A 124 -0.75 -20.22 5.26
CA PRO A 124 -1.10 -21.62 5.14
C PRO A 124 -1.28 -21.98 3.66
N ILE A 125 -0.80 -23.15 3.22
CA ILE A 125 -1.02 -23.61 1.83
C ILE A 125 -2.51 -23.54 1.47
N ASP A 126 -3.37 -23.79 2.46
CA ASP A 126 -4.82 -23.71 2.38
C ASP A 126 -5.37 -22.29 2.13
N GLY A 127 -4.63 -21.25 2.49
CA GLY A 127 -4.93 -19.84 2.23
C GLY A 127 -4.20 -19.25 1.01
N SER A 128 -3.72 -20.11 0.10
CA SER A 128 -3.06 -19.67 -1.12
C SER A 128 -4.04 -19.22 -2.21
N LEU A 129 -3.52 -18.39 -3.11
CA LEU A 129 -4.19 -17.98 -4.33
C LEU A 129 -4.55 -19.20 -5.18
N ASN A 130 -5.80 -19.28 -5.59
CA ASN A 130 -6.30 -20.18 -6.59
C ASN A 130 -5.77 -19.73 -7.97
N LYS A 131 -4.67 -20.35 -8.39
CA LYS A 131 -3.96 -20.10 -9.65
C LYS A 131 -3.19 -18.77 -9.68
N VAL A 132 -3.83 -17.68 -10.07
CA VAL A 132 -3.17 -16.40 -10.41
C VAL A 132 -4.06 -15.23 -9.99
N ALA A 133 -3.44 -14.21 -9.41
CA ALA A 133 -4.06 -12.91 -9.15
C ALA A 133 -3.54 -11.88 -10.19
N PRO A 134 -4.35 -11.47 -11.17
CA PRO A 134 -3.97 -10.42 -12.10
C PRO A 134 -4.02 -9.05 -11.44
N TYR A 135 -3.00 -8.24 -11.71
CA TYR A 135 -2.92 -6.82 -11.39
C TYR A 135 -2.67 -6.04 -12.67
N GLY A 136 -3.28 -4.87 -12.82
CA GLY A 136 -3.04 -4.01 -13.96
C GLY A 136 -3.12 -2.54 -13.59
N ARG A 137 -2.30 -1.71 -14.23
CA ARG A 137 -2.27 -0.26 -14.05
C ARG A 137 -2.28 0.43 -15.41
N PHE A 138 -2.98 1.56 -15.46
CA PHE A 138 -2.96 2.48 -16.59
C PHE A 138 -2.90 3.91 -16.07
N ALA A 139 -2.00 4.72 -16.63
CA ALA A 139 -1.80 6.09 -16.19
C ALA A 139 -1.47 7.01 -17.36
N TRP A 140 -1.86 8.26 -17.21
CA TRP A 140 -1.41 9.36 -18.05
C TRP A 140 -0.56 10.31 -17.21
N GLN A 141 0.59 10.73 -17.73
CA GLN A 141 1.41 11.79 -17.13
C GLN A 141 1.67 12.93 -18.12
N GLY A 142 1.97 14.11 -17.60
CA GLY A 142 2.39 15.25 -18.41
C GLY A 142 2.83 16.46 -17.59
N ASN A 143 3.41 17.44 -18.29
CA ASN A 143 3.79 18.72 -17.71
C ASN A 143 2.94 19.85 -18.27
N PHE A 144 2.55 20.78 -17.40
CA PHE A 144 1.88 22.03 -17.75
C PHE A 144 2.90 23.12 -18.10
N ALA A 145 2.41 24.25 -18.64
CA ALA A 145 3.24 25.38 -19.06
C ALA A 145 4.03 26.05 -17.92
N ASN A 146 3.59 25.86 -16.67
CA ASN A 146 4.27 26.33 -15.46
C ASN A 146 5.21 25.28 -14.86
N ASN A 147 5.57 24.23 -15.62
CA ASN A 147 6.36 23.07 -15.20
C ASN A 147 5.72 22.25 -14.08
N ALA A 148 4.44 22.46 -13.76
CA ALA A 148 3.73 21.56 -12.89
C ALA A 148 3.54 20.22 -13.60
N TYR A 149 3.79 19.14 -12.88
CA TYR A 149 3.64 17.78 -13.33
C TYR A 149 2.33 17.21 -12.81
N LEU A 150 1.63 16.45 -13.65
CA LEU A 150 0.42 15.74 -13.29
C LEU A 150 0.52 14.30 -13.78
N GLU A 151 0.13 13.39 -12.92
CA GLU A 151 -0.28 12.04 -13.27
C GLU A 151 -1.75 11.83 -12.85
N ILE A 152 -2.48 11.07 -13.67
CA ILE A 152 -3.78 10.50 -13.32
C ILE A 152 -3.77 9.03 -13.72
N GLY A 153 -4.09 8.18 -12.76
CA GLY A 153 -3.98 6.73 -12.87
C GLY A 153 -5.24 5.98 -12.48
N THR A 154 -5.25 4.71 -12.87
CA THR A 154 -6.15 3.69 -12.35
C THR A 154 -5.41 2.37 -12.27
N TYR A 155 -5.78 1.55 -11.30
CA TYR A 155 -5.32 0.17 -11.23
C TYR A 155 -6.44 -0.75 -10.76
N GLY A 156 -6.24 -2.06 -10.96
CA GLY A 156 -7.11 -3.06 -10.39
C GLY A 156 -6.38 -4.37 -10.06
N LEU A 157 -6.87 -5.05 -9.04
CA LEU A 157 -6.39 -6.35 -8.57
C LEU A 157 -7.58 -7.30 -8.44
N TYR A 158 -7.40 -8.54 -8.86
CA TYR A 158 -8.33 -9.62 -8.54
C TYR A 158 -7.59 -10.75 -7.82
N THR A 159 -8.16 -11.24 -6.72
CA THR A 159 -7.65 -12.41 -6.00
C THR A 159 -8.77 -13.44 -5.76
N ASP A 160 -8.37 -14.70 -5.59
CA ASP A 160 -9.25 -15.83 -5.31
C ASP A 160 -8.49 -16.77 -4.36
N PHE A 161 -8.94 -16.94 -3.11
CA PHE A 161 -8.26 -17.72 -2.08
C PHE A 161 -9.04 -18.99 -1.74
N SER A 162 -8.42 -20.16 -1.92
CA SER A 162 -9.10 -21.47 -1.95
C SER A 162 -9.73 -21.92 -0.63
N ARG A 163 -9.48 -21.23 0.50
CA ARG A 163 -10.16 -21.38 1.80
C ARG A 163 -10.16 -20.06 2.60
N GLY A 164 -10.25 -18.94 1.90
CA GLY A 164 -9.99 -17.61 2.48
C GLY A 164 -8.51 -17.36 2.77
N MET A 165 -8.11 -16.10 2.93
CA MET A 165 -6.70 -15.71 3.05
C MET A 165 -5.97 -16.41 4.22
N MET A 166 -6.67 -16.66 5.32
CA MET A 166 -6.13 -17.33 6.50
C MET A 166 -6.11 -18.87 6.40
N GLY A 167 -6.62 -19.46 5.30
CA GLY A 167 -6.74 -20.91 5.14
C GLY A 167 -7.70 -21.60 6.11
N ALA A 168 -8.46 -20.81 6.88
CA ALA A 168 -9.35 -21.28 7.94
C ALA A 168 -10.79 -21.50 7.47
N GLY A 169 -11.12 -21.12 6.24
CA GLY A 169 -12.47 -21.19 5.70
C GLY A 169 -12.88 -22.59 5.22
N ALA A 170 -14.11 -22.67 4.71
CA ALA A 170 -14.75 -23.91 4.28
C ALA A 170 -14.05 -24.52 3.05
N ALA A 171 -13.71 -25.81 3.13
CA ALA A 171 -13.07 -26.52 2.03
C ALA A 171 -13.97 -26.58 0.77
N GLY A 172 -13.36 -26.42 -0.41
CA GLY A 172 -14.06 -26.48 -1.71
C GLY A 172 -14.82 -25.20 -2.10
N LYS A 173 -14.60 -24.11 -1.36
CA LYS A 173 -15.14 -22.77 -1.59
C LYS A 173 -13.98 -21.78 -1.55
N SER A 174 -14.15 -20.59 -2.11
CA SER A 174 -13.09 -19.58 -2.07
C SER A 174 -13.62 -18.19 -1.76
N ASP A 175 -12.73 -17.35 -1.23
CA ASP A 175 -13.01 -15.94 -1.03
C ASP A 175 -12.33 -15.14 -2.13
N LYS A 176 -13.04 -14.19 -2.74
CA LYS A 176 -12.53 -13.36 -3.84
C LYS A 176 -12.59 -11.91 -3.47
N TYR A 177 -11.57 -11.17 -3.90
CA TYR A 177 -11.45 -9.74 -3.67
C TYR A 177 -11.17 -9.08 -5.02
N THR A 178 -11.90 -8.02 -5.32
CA THR A 178 -11.69 -7.19 -6.51
C THR A 178 -11.47 -5.76 -6.06
N ASP A 179 -10.23 -5.28 -6.18
CA ASP A 179 -9.88 -3.90 -5.91
C ASP A 179 -9.84 -3.11 -7.22
N VAL A 180 -10.43 -1.93 -7.23
CA VAL A 180 -10.34 -0.94 -8.32
C VAL A 180 -10.02 0.41 -7.72
N ALA A 181 -9.04 1.10 -8.29
CA ALA A 181 -8.62 2.40 -7.78
C ALA A 181 -8.50 3.46 -8.88
N VAL A 182 -8.63 4.71 -8.46
CA VAL A 182 -8.24 5.90 -9.24
C VAL A 182 -7.30 6.73 -8.38
N ASP A 183 -6.24 7.24 -8.99
CA ASP A 183 -5.20 7.98 -8.30
C ASP A 183 -4.69 9.17 -9.11
N ALA A 184 -4.02 10.09 -8.43
CA ALA A 184 -3.38 11.22 -9.06
C ALA A 184 -2.19 11.71 -8.24
N THR A 185 -1.12 12.09 -8.95
CA THR A 185 0.04 12.80 -8.41
C THR A 185 0.13 14.19 -9.04
N TYR A 186 0.29 15.23 -8.23
CA TYR A 186 0.55 16.58 -8.72
C TYR A 186 1.81 17.13 -8.05
N MET A 187 2.78 17.55 -8.86
CA MET A 187 4.00 18.19 -8.37
C MET A 187 4.15 19.58 -8.98
N LEU A 188 4.32 20.59 -8.15
CA LEU A 188 4.53 21.98 -8.56
C LEU A 188 5.90 22.45 -8.08
N PRO A 189 6.89 22.54 -8.99
CA PRO A 189 8.12 23.27 -8.71
C PRO A 189 7.83 24.73 -8.41
N ILE A 190 8.42 25.24 -7.34
CA ILE A 190 8.31 26.62 -6.86
C ILE A 190 9.72 27.21 -6.82
N ASP A 191 9.84 28.52 -7.01
CA ASP A 191 11.12 29.24 -6.99
C ASP A 191 11.98 28.89 -5.77
N GLY A 192 13.31 28.86 -5.94
CA GLY A 192 14.23 28.60 -4.83
C GLY A 192 14.27 27.13 -4.37
N ASN A 193 14.19 26.20 -5.33
CA ASN A 193 14.24 24.75 -5.12
C ASN A 193 13.15 24.20 -4.20
N ARG A 194 11.99 24.86 -4.16
CA ARG A 194 10.86 24.39 -3.35
C ARG A 194 9.95 23.54 -4.22
N LEU A 195 9.36 22.50 -3.64
CA LEU A 195 8.45 21.60 -4.35
C LEU A 195 7.20 21.41 -3.51
N LEU A 196 6.03 21.57 -4.12
CA LEU A 196 4.78 21.09 -3.57
C LEU A 196 4.43 19.79 -4.28
N SER A 197 4.33 18.71 -3.53
CA SER A 197 3.89 17.39 -4.01
C SER A 197 2.56 17.06 -3.37
N MET A 198 1.62 16.53 -4.14
CA MET A 198 0.29 16.13 -3.66
C MET A 198 -0.07 14.79 -4.26
N HIS A 199 -0.64 13.92 -3.45
CA HIS A 199 -1.11 12.61 -3.87
C HIS A 199 -2.55 12.42 -3.41
N ALA A 200 -3.35 11.76 -4.25
CA ALA A 200 -4.70 11.37 -3.90
C ALA A 200 -4.99 10.00 -4.50
N ILE A 201 -5.69 9.15 -3.73
CA ILE A 201 -6.15 7.86 -4.20
C ILE A 201 -7.50 7.51 -3.57
N TYR A 202 -8.36 6.92 -4.38
CA TYR A 202 -9.57 6.25 -3.95
C TYR A 202 -9.52 4.78 -4.40
N VAL A 203 -9.82 3.86 -3.48
CA VAL A 203 -9.90 2.42 -3.72
C VAL A 203 -11.29 1.93 -3.36
N HIS A 204 -11.87 1.09 -4.22
CA HIS A 204 -13.09 0.33 -3.98
C HIS A 204 -12.75 -1.16 -4.04
N GLU A 205 -13.10 -1.90 -2.99
CA GLU A 205 -12.95 -3.34 -2.90
C GLU A 205 -14.32 -4.02 -2.82
N ASP A 206 -14.56 -4.98 -3.72
CA ASP A 206 -15.67 -5.93 -3.62
C ASP A 206 -15.18 -7.27 -3.08
N GLN A 207 -15.80 -7.75 -2.01
CA GLN A 207 -15.50 -9.03 -1.37
C GLN A 207 -16.61 -10.05 -1.63
N GLN A 208 -16.27 -11.25 -2.09
CA GLN A 208 -17.15 -12.43 -2.11
C GLN A 208 -16.58 -13.49 -1.19
N LEU A 209 -17.20 -13.68 -0.02
CA LEU A 209 -16.65 -14.43 1.11
C LEU A 209 -17.30 -15.82 1.24
N ASP A 210 -17.46 -16.56 0.13
CA ASP A 210 -18.18 -17.85 0.14
C ASP A 210 -17.59 -18.85 1.13
N SER A 211 -16.26 -18.89 1.25
CA SER A 211 -15.53 -19.82 2.12
C SER A 211 -15.58 -19.35 3.58
N SER A 212 -15.33 -18.06 3.83
CA SER A 212 -15.35 -17.50 5.18
C SER A 212 -16.76 -17.49 5.79
N PHE A 213 -17.78 -17.12 5.02
CA PHE A 213 -19.19 -17.15 5.46
C PHE A 213 -19.64 -18.56 5.85
N LEU A 214 -19.34 -19.58 5.05
CA LEU A 214 -19.70 -20.96 5.35
C LEU A 214 -18.96 -21.54 6.57
N ALA A 215 -17.78 -20.99 6.90
CA ALA A 215 -17.03 -21.34 8.09
C ALA A 215 -17.42 -20.50 9.33
N GLY A 216 -18.33 -19.53 9.19
CA GLY A 216 -18.71 -18.62 10.27
C GLY A 216 -17.64 -17.57 10.63
N LEU A 217 -16.67 -17.34 9.73
CA LEU A 217 -15.61 -16.33 9.87
C LEU A 217 -16.03 -14.96 9.32
N SER A 218 -17.21 -14.87 8.74
CA SER A 218 -17.83 -13.65 8.26
C SER A 218 -19.35 -13.80 8.40
N SER A 219 -20.02 -12.71 8.76
CA SER A 219 -21.47 -12.63 8.90
C SER A 219 -22.16 -12.40 7.55
N ASN A 220 -21.43 -11.86 6.57
CA ASN A 220 -21.97 -11.53 5.27
C ASN A 220 -21.31 -12.38 4.17
N ARG A 221 -22.07 -12.73 3.14
CA ARG A 221 -21.49 -13.43 1.98
C ARG A 221 -20.75 -12.49 1.04
N ASN A 222 -21.15 -11.22 1.00
CA ASN A 222 -20.50 -10.17 0.24
C ASN A 222 -20.38 -8.94 1.12
N ASN A 223 -19.27 -8.22 0.98
CA ASN A 223 -19.01 -6.93 1.64
C ASN A 223 -18.37 -5.99 0.62
N THR A 224 -18.47 -4.68 0.86
CA THR A 224 -17.60 -3.67 0.25
C THR A 224 -16.67 -3.04 1.28
N LEU A 225 -15.50 -2.60 0.81
CA LEU A 225 -14.58 -1.78 1.58
C LEU A 225 -14.03 -0.68 0.67
N GLU A 226 -14.08 0.55 1.13
CA GLU A 226 -13.60 1.71 0.41
C GLU A 226 -12.49 2.40 1.19
N GLN A 227 -11.56 3.03 0.48
CA GLN A 227 -10.52 3.84 1.10
C GLN A 227 -10.24 5.09 0.28
N VAL A 228 -10.07 6.22 0.96
CA VAL A 228 -9.45 7.42 0.41
C VAL A 228 -8.19 7.75 1.17
N ARG A 229 -7.12 8.13 0.46
CA ARG A 229 -5.92 8.76 1.04
C ARG A 229 -5.59 10.00 0.25
N VAL A 230 -5.24 11.07 0.95
CA VAL A 230 -4.76 12.32 0.35
C VAL A 230 -3.62 12.84 1.20
N ASP A 231 -2.56 13.28 0.57
CA ASP A 231 -1.45 13.96 1.24
C ASP A 231 -0.89 15.11 0.41
N ALA A 232 -0.22 16.01 1.11
CA ALA A 232 0.54 17.10 0.52
C ALA A 232 1.84 17.31 1.29
N SER A 233 2.93 17.43 0.54
CA SER A 233 4.27 17.67 1.05
C SER A 233 4.83 18.95 0.46
N TYR A 234 5.43 19.78 1.33
CA TYR A 234 6.16 20.96 0.93
C TYR A 234 7.64 20.80 1.27
N GLU A 235 8.47 20.76 0.25
CA GLU A 235 9.92 20.66 0.37
C GLU A 235 10.57 22.04 0.40
N PHE A 236 11.39 22.29 1.42
CA PHE A 236 12.17 23.51 1.60
C PHE A 236 13.61 23.29 1.10
N GLY A 237 13.78 23.30 -0.22
CA GLY A 237 15.09 22.96 -0.81
C GLY A 237 15.44 21.51 -0.50
N HIS A 238 16.68 21.27 -0.10
CA HIS A 238 17.17 19.92 0.24
C HIS A 238 17.25 19.67 1.76
N HIS A 239 16.73 20.58 2.59
CA HIS A 239 17.00 20.59 4.04
C HIS A 239 15.83 20.22 4.92
N GLY A 240 14.61 20.25 4.40
CA GLY A 240 13.45 19.87 5.19
C GLY A 240 12.20 19.74 4.36
N GLN A 241 11.25 19.02 4.92
CA GLN A 241 9.94 18.76 4.33
C GLN A 241 8.89 18.86 5.43
N PHE A 242 7.73 19.37 5.08
CA PHE A 242 6.54 19.28 5.92
C PHE A 242 5.43 18.60 5.13
N SER A 243 4.82 17.58 5.72
CA SER A 243 3.78 16.78 5.08
C SER A 243 2.52 16.72 5.94
N LEU A 244 1.36 16.81 5.30
CA LEU A 244 0.06 16.57 5.91
C LEU A 244 -0.65 15.50 5.11
N GLY A 245 -1.28 14.56 5.80
CA GLY A 245 -2.08 13.50 5.20
C GLY A 245 -3.42 13.32 5.90
N TYR A 246 -4.34 12.70 5.18
CA TYR A 246 -5.61 12.23 5.69
C TYR A 246 -5.96 10.89 5.03
N PHE A 247 -6.48 9.96 5.81
CA PHE A 247 -7.15 8.78 5.25
C PHE A 247 -8.51 8.55 5.90
N ASN A 248 -9.35 7.86 5.15
CA ASN A 248 -10.57 7.24 5.65
C ASN A 248 -10.75 5.89 4.96
N THR A 249 -10.96 4.83 5.74
CA THR A 249 -11.38 3.50 5.26
C THR A 249 -12.77 3.25 5.82
N TRP A 250 -13.74 2.87 4.99
CA TRP A 250 -15.11 2.56 5.42
C TRP A 250 -15.66 1.40 4.60
N GLY A 251 -16.83 0.87 4.96
CA GLY A 251 -17.42 -0.27 4.25
C GLY A 251 -18.57 -0.92 5.01
N ASP A 252 -18.97 -2.10 4.53
CA ASP A 252 -20.02 -2.89 5.15
C ASP A 252 -19.63 -3.35 6.56
N SER A 253 -20.58 -3.28 7.49
CA SER A 253 -20.37 -3.85 8.82
C SER A 253 -20.52 -5.37 8.79
N ASP A 254 -19.52 -6.06 9.32
CA ASP A 254 -19.46 -7.51 9.42
C ASP A 254 -18.88 -7.92 10.79
N PRO A 255 -19.74 -8.23 11.78
CA PRO A 255 -19.30 -8.68 13.09
C PRO A 255 -18.47 -9.98 13.07
N GLY A 256 -18.61 -10.80 12.01
CA GLY A 256 -17.83 -12.03 11.88
C GLY A 256 -16.36 -11.74 11.51
N MET A 257 -16.12 -10.63 10.81
CA MET A 257 -14.78 -10.20 10.43
C MET A 257 -14.15 -9.22 11.43
N TYR A 258 -14.92 -8.25 11.94
CA TYR A 258 -14.36 -7.11 12.66
C TYR A 258 -14.54 -7.15 14.17
N THR A 259 -15.45 -7.97 14.70
CA THR A 259 -15.59 -8.15 16.15
C THR A 259 -14.69 -9.28 16.63
N THR A 260 -13.69 -8.93 17.44
CA THR A 260 -12.76 -9.87 18.08
C THR A 260 -13.09 -10.01 19.57
N THR A 261 -12.10 -10.02 20.44
CA THR A 261 -12.29 -10.07 21.90
C THR A 261 -12.61 -8.66 22.41
N PRO A 262 -13.67 -8.45 23.22
CA PRO A 262 -13.94 -7.16 23.85
C PRO A 262 -12.71 -6.60 24.57
N GLY A 263 -12.41 -5.32 24.35
CA GLY A 263 -11.22 -4.65 24.88
C GLY A 263 -9.94 -4.83 24.07
N ALA A 264 -9.87 -5.78 23.13
CA ALA A 264 -8.71 -5.91 22.25
C ALA A 264 -8.57 -4.68 21.33
N ILE A 265 -7.33 -4.35 20.96
CA ILE A 265 -7.02 -3.18 20.11
C ILE A 265 -7.58 -3.38 18.70
N ASP A 266 -7.60 -4.62 18.21
CA ASP A 266 -8.12 -4.99 16.89
C ASP A 266 -9.65 -5.16 16.86
N ASN A 267 -10.34 -5.02 18.01
CA ASN A 267 -11.77 -5.22 18.11
C ASN A 267 -12.56 -4.02 17.56
N SER A 268 -13.57 -4.31 16.75
CA SER A 268 -14.70 -3.41 16.47
C SER A 268 -15.95 -3.90 17.20
N SER A 269 -16.37 -3.17 18.24
CA SER A 269 -17.54 -3.53 19.05
C SER A 269 -18.87 -3.42 18.30
N ASN A 270 -18.91 -2.61 17.24
CA ASN A 270 -20.08 -2.46 16.37
C ASN A 270 -19.93 -3.22 15.03
N GLY A 271 -18.81 -3.93 14.84
CA GLY A 271 -18.53 -4.69 13.63
C GLY A 271 -18.32 -3.81 12.39
N ASN A 272 -17.99 -2.52 12.54
CA ASN A 272 -17.81 -1.59 11.44
C ASN A 272 -16.30 -1.34 11.19
N PRO A 273 -15.81 -1.39 9.94
CA PRO A 273 -14.40 -1.15 9.63
C PRO A 273 -13.97 0.33 9.70
N ASP A 274 -14.91 1.28 9.81
CA ASP A 274 -14.69 2.72 9.63
C ASP A 274 -13.54 3.28 10.49
N SER A 275 -12.50 3.78 9.84
CA SER A 275 -11.30 4.31 10.48
C SER A 275 -10.75 5.49 9.70
N ALA A 276 -10.45 6.58 10.41
CA ALA A 276 -9.96 7.81 9.79
C ALA A 276 -8.93 8.51 10.68
N ALA A 277 -7.91 9.08 10.06
CA ALA A 277 -6.88 9.83 10.77
C ALA A 277 -6.30 10.98 9.95
N PHE A 278 -5.85 12.00 10.66
CA PHE A 278 -4.92 13.01 10.14
C PHE A 278 -3.49 12.61 10.48
N LEU A 279 -2.58 12.86 9.55
CA LEU A 279 -1.16 12.64 9.71
C LEU A 279 -0.44 13.96 9.49
N ALA A 280 0.58 14.21 10.30
CA ALA A 280 1.50 15.31 10.11
C ALA A 280 2.93 14.81 10.27
N GLU A 281 3.82 15.20 9.36
CA GLU A 281 5.24 14.84 9.43
C GLU A 281 6.10 16.07 9.16
N VAL A 282 7.19 16.18 9.92
CA VAL A 282 8.27 17.11 9.62
C VAL A 282 9.57 16.34 9.46
N ASP A 283 10.27 16.59 8.36
CA ASP A 283 11.59 16.05 8.08
C ASP A 283 12.64 17.14 8.14
N TYR A 284 13.81 16.78 8.68
CA TYR A 284 15.01 17.60 8.65
C TYR A 284 16.18 16.78 8.05
N LEU A 285 16.78 17.33 7.00
CA LEU A 285 17.85 16.72 6.22
C LEU A 285 19.11 17.60 6.30
N PRO A 286 19.86 17.54 7.42
CA PRO A 286 21.07 18.35 7.60
C PRO A 286 22.19 17.98 6.61
N TRP A 287 22.18 16.74 6.12
CA TRP A 287 23.15 16.20 5.18
C TRP A 287 22.43 15.30 4.16
N GLN A 288 23.07 15.07 3.00
CA GLN A 288 22.49 14.24 1.94
C GLN A 288 22.15 12.81 2.38
N ASN A 289 22.82 12.29 3.41
CA ASN A 289 22.71 10.91 3.85
C ASN A 289 22.07 10.77 5.25
N THR A 290 21.51 11.85 5.80
CA THR A 290 20.88 11.86 7.13
C THR A 290 19.52 12.52 7.06
N LYS A 291 18.48 11.82 7.51
CA LYS A 291 17.14 12.39 7.70
C LYS A 291 16.63 12.10 9.11
N PHE A 292 16.10 13.13 9.76
CA PHE A 292 15.32 12.99 10.99
C PHE A 292 13.86 13.30 10.68
N SER A 293 12.95 12.45 11.11
CA SER A 293 11.52 12.60 10.87
C SER A 293 10.77 12.55 12.19
N LEU A 294 9.81 13.46 12.37
CA LEU A 294 8.85 13.41 13.47
C LEU A 294 7.44 13.38 12.87
N GLN A 295 6.72 12.30 13.13
CA GLN A 295 5.40 12.01 12.60
C GLN A 295 4.38 11.92 13.73
N TYR A 296 3.20 12.52 13.53
CA TYR A 296 2.07 12.42 14.43
C TYR A 296 0.84 11.91 13.69
N THR A 297 0.20 10.87 14.23
CA THR A 297 -1.05 10.31 13.72
C THR A 297 -2.17 10.59 14.73
N ALA A 298 -3.22 11.24 14.26
CA ALA A 298 -4.39 11.64 15.04
C ALA A 298 -5.65 10.97 14.49
N TYR A 299 -6.07 9.88 15.14
CA TYR A 299 -7.28 9.16 14.77
C TYR A 299 -8.52 9.94 15.20
N THR A 300 -9.43 10.14 14.26
CA THR A 300 -10.80 10.61 14.53
C THR A 300 -11.75 9.44 14.69
N LYS A 301 -11.52 8.34 13.96
CA LYS A 301 -12.22 7.07 14.10
C LYS A 301 -11.22 5.92 14.07
N PHE A 302 -11.51 4.87 14.82
CA PHE A 302 -10.70 3.66 14.84
C PHE A 302 -11.64 2.46 14.97
N ASN A 303 -11.56 1.48 14.06
CA ASN A 303 -12.35 0.25 14.08
C ASN A 303 -13.85 0.48 14.35
N GLY A 304 -14.44 1.47 13.67
CA GLY A 304 -15.88 1.68 13.58
C GLY A 304 -16.45 2.81 14.45
N SER A 305 -15.67 3.41 15.34
CA SER A 305 -16.19 4.47 16.23
C SER A 305 -15.13 5.50 16.63
N GLU A 306 -15.60 6.69 17.01
CA GLU A 306 -14.78 7.73 17.66
C GLU A 306 -14.57 7.44 19.15
N ASN A 307 -15.59 6.87 19.80
CA ASN A 307 -15.60 6.61 21.24
C ASN A 307 -15.91 5.14 21.53
N ASN A 308 -15.26 4.57 22.54
CA ASN A 308 -15.45 3.20 22.99
C ASN A 308 -15.48 2.17 21.84
N TYR A 309 -14.55 2.27 20.89
CA TYR A 309 -14.61 1.49 19.66
C TYR A 309 -14.47 -0.02 19.92
N ASN A 310 -13.68 -0.39 20.93
CA ASN A 310 -13.42 -1.78 21.31
C ASN A 310 -14.42 -2.33 22.35
N GLY A 311 -15.39 -1.54 22.77
CA GLY A 311 -16.40 -1.94 23.76
C GLY A 311 -15.91 -1.98 25.22
N ASP A 312 -14.70 -1.48 25.52
CA ASP A 312 -14.11 -1.45 26.87
C ASP A 312 -13.50 -0.09 27.24
N GLY A 313 -14.14 1.00 26.81
CA GLY A 313 -13.83 2.37 27.17
C GLY A 313 -12.68 3.02 26.40
N ARG A 314 -12.15 2.37 25.36
CA ARG A 314 -11.06 2.94 24.54
C ARG A 314 -11.62 3.78 23.40
N ASP A 315 -11.18 5.04 23.33
CA ASP A 315 -11.56 5.97 22.27
C ASP A 315 -10.56 5.91 21.10
N ALA A 316 -10.94 6.45 19.94
CA ALA A 316 -10.07 6.46 18.77
C ALA A 316 -8.75 7.18 19.06
N SER A 317 -8.82 8.29 19.81
CA SER A 317 -7.68 9.14 20.18
C SER A 317 -6.67 8.44 21.10
N ASP A 318 -7.05 7.36 21.80
CA ASP A 318 -6.13 6.55 22.61
C ASP A 318 -5.12 5.77 21.76
N ASN A 319 -5.34 5.72 20.43
CA ASN A 319 -4.42 5.13 19.46
C ASN A 319 -3.53 6.18 18.77
N ASN A 320 -3.65 7.47 19.12
CA ASN A 320 -2.77 8.50 18.58
C ASN A 320 -1.31 8.19 18.88
N SER A 321 -0.42 8.49 17.94
CA SER A 321 0.99 8.15 18.06
C SER A 321 1.88 9.33 17.67
N LEU A 322 2.97 9.52 18.43
CA LEU A 322 4.11 10.37 18.04
C LEU A 322 5.30 9.45 17.77
N TYR A 323 5.79 9.46 16.53
CA TYR A 323 6.84 8.59 16.05
C TYR A 323 8.05 9.42 15.62
N PHE A 324 9.23 9.08 16.14
CA PHE A 324 10.50 9.69 15.73
C PHE A 324 11.33 8.64 14.98
N ASN A 325 11.77 8.99 13.79
CA ASN A 325 12.56 8.14 12.91
C ASN A 325 13.88 8.83 12.52
N THR A 326 14.93 8.03 12.34
CA THR A 326 16.22 8.49 11.83
C THR A 326 16.67 7.57 10.70
N TRP A 327 16.94 8.16 9.54
CA TRP A 327 17.53 7.48 8.39
C TRP A 327 18.98 7.88 8.22
N LEU A 328 19.86 6.88 8.18
CA LEU A 328 21.29 7.02 7.95
C LEU A 328 21.68 6.16 6.74
N MET A 329 22.16 6.81 5.68
CA MET A 329 22.76 6.14 4.53
C MET A 329 24.29 6.23 4.60
N TRP A 330 24.98 5.15 4.25
CA TRP A 330 26.44 5.03 4.25
C TRP A 330 26.95 4.50 2.92
#